data_AF-A0AAX4P281-F1
#
_entry.id   AF-A0AAX4P281-F1
#
_cell.length_a   1.000
_cell.length_b   1.000
_cell.length_c   1.000
_cell.angle_alpha   90.00
_cell.angle_beta   90.00
_cell.angle_gamma   90.00
#
_symmetry.space_group_name_H-M   'P 1'
#
loop_
_entity.id
_entity.type
_entity.pdbx_description
1 polymer ?
#
loop_
_entity_poly.entity_id
_entity_poly.type
_entity_poly.pdbx_seq_one_letter_code
_entity_poly.pdbx_strand_id
1 'polypeptide(L)'
;MEAPATIEEAKKAWSDFIAEAEKKKKGGVKKGSKKRARGVSRAIESESGEVLYPCSACNKNRPREAFHKDKAGLDGIRYVCIACCSEQGKCERETPRGIIGTLCRNAISNSKARAKQEGKEKMREQCEIPGTIEEQIPWIKNKAAISIERRNESIGYTDDNTRLIIRDFQCGTTPGQGDAGVVQGTGTAAQWTPQKFALVREIRQSKEVHTLPVDLWERASQPQAPGSGSSLEEDALRQRLTWAIRNARGHTKRLNRTATNKLCPVTIDTAFLVKRFKEQGGRCQYTGVPLKVNGDFKFSVERYDNAVGYRPGNVCLVIMEVNTACAKWSKAKADMYWGP
;
A
#
# COMPACT_ATOMS: atom_id res chain seq x y z
N MET A 1 -0.28 9.14 -35.66
CA MET A 1 -0.48 9.16 -34.20
C MET A 1 -1.95 9.45 -33.98
N GLU A 2 -2.75 8.47 -33.57
CA GLU A 2 -4.16 8.68 -33.27
C GLU A 2 -4.29 9.54 -32.00
N ALA A 3 -5.19 10.52 -32.02
CA ALA A 3 -5.43 11.40 -30.89
C ALA A 3 -5.92 10.57 -29.67
N PRO A 4 -5.51 10.92 -28.44
CA PRO A 4 -6.03 10.24 -27.26
C PRO A 4 -7.54 10.48 -27.15
N ALA A 5 -8.29 9.39 -26.96
CA ALA A 5 -9.72 9.44 -26.67
C ALA A 5 -10.00 10.42 -25.52
N THR A 6 -10.98 11.29 -25.70
CA THR A 6 -11.44 12.25 -24.70
C THR A 6 -12.01 11.51 -23.47
N ILE A 7 -11.99 12.18 -22.31
CA ILE A 7 -12.58 11.62 -21.07
C ILE A 7 -14.05 11.21 -21.29
N GLU A 8 -14.79 11.95 -22.12
CA GLU A 8 -16.20 11.66 -22.43
C GLU A 8 -16.37 10.40 -23.30
N GLU A 9 -15.47 10.14 -24.25
CA GLU A 9 -15.47 8.90 -25.03
C GLU A 9 -15.18 7.67 -24.15
N ALA A 10 -14.28 7.81 -23.16
CA ALA A 10 -14.00 6.75 -22.20
C ALA A 10 -15.20 6.45 -21.29
N LYS A 11 -15.89 7.49 -20.79
CA LYS A 11 -17.14 7.34 -20.01
C LYS A 11 -18.23 6.63 -20.82
N LYS A 12 -18.42 7.04 -22.09
CA LYS A 12 -19.42 6.41 -22.96
C LYS A 12 -19.11 4.94 -23.22
N ALA A 13 -17.87 4.61 -23.58
CA ALA A 13 -17.45 3.23 -23.84
C ALA A 13 -17.65 2.30 -22.63
N TRP A 14 -17.44 2.81 -21.42
CA TRP A 14 -17.68 2.03 -20.20
C TRP A 14 -19.16 1.90 -19.84
N SER A 15 -19.96 2.96 -19.98
CA SER A 15 -21.41 2.89 -19.81
C SER A 15 -22.02 1.86 -20.74
N ASP A 16 -21.61 1.86 -22.01
CA ASP A 16 -21.99 0.85 -23.02
C ASP A 16 -21.58 -0.57 -22.58
N PHE A 17 -20.38 -0.74 -22.01
CA PHE A 17 -19.90 -2.01 -21.46
C PHE A 17 -20.72 -2.52 -20.25
N ILE A 18 -21.05 -1.64 -19.29
CA ILE A 18 -21.88 -1.98 -18.13
C ILE A 18 -23.29 -2.36 -18.57
N ALA A 19 -23.90 -1.56 -19.46
CA ALA A 19 -25.20 -1.85 -20.02
C ALA A 19 -25.22 -3.21 -20.72
N GLU A 20 -24.16 -3.57 -21.45
CA GLU A 20 -24.05 -4.88 -22.07
C GLU A 20 -23.86 -6.02 -21.04
N ALA A 21 -23.09 -5.79 -19.98
CA ALA A 21 -22.92 -6.75 -18.88
C ALA A 21 -24.22 -6.99 -18.11
N GLU A 22 -25.01 -5.95 -17.85
CA GLU A 22 -26.33 -6.06 -17.23
C GLU A 22 -27.36 -6.73 -18.14
N LYS A 23 -27.32 -6.42 -19.45
CA LYS A 23 -28.15 -7.11 -20.45
C LYS A 23 -27.83 -8.60 -20.49
N LYS A 24 -26.57 -9.00 -20.31
CA LYS A 24 -26.15 -10.40 -20.16
C LYS A 24 -26.63 -11.04 -18.85
N LYS A 25 -26.75 -10.29 -17.75
CA LYS A 25 -27.35 -10.76 -16.49
C LYS A 25 -28.87 -10.96 -16.60
N LYS A 26 -29.59 -9.98 -17.15
CA LYS A 26 -31.06 -10.00 -17.30
C LYS A 26 -31.52 -10.95 -18.42
N GLY A 27 -30.71 -11.13 -19.45
CA GLY A 27 -30.92 -12.12 -20.53
C GLY A 27 -30.50 -13.54 -20.16
N GLY A 28 -30.10 -13.79 -18.91
CA GLY A 28 -29.84 -15.11 -18.36
C GLY A 28 -31.11 -15.94 -18.22
N VAL A 29 -31.76 -16.26 -19.35
CA VAL A 29 -32.55 -17.49 -19.45
C VAL A 29 -31.65 -18.57 -18.86
N LYS A 30 -32.15 -19.30 -17.85
CA LYS A 30 -31.57 -20.57 -17.39
C LYS A 30 -31.60 -21.54 -18.57
N LYS A 31 -30.79 -21.30 -19.61
CA LYS A 31 -30.38 -22.33 -20.53
C LYS A 31 -29.61 -23.25 -19.62
N GLY A 32 -30.27 -24.32 -19.17
CA GLY A 32 -29.59 -25.46 -18.60
C GLY A 32 -28.42 -25.70 -19.53
N SER A 33 -27.22 -25.36 -19.06
CA SER A 33 -26.03 -25.57 -19.83
C SER A 33 -25.94 -27.08 -19.89
N LYS A 34 -26.55 -27.67 -20.93
CA LYS A 34 -26.11 -28.95 -21.44
C LYS A 34 -24.62 -28.75 -21.51
N LYS A 35 -23.89 -29.41 -20.59
CA LYS A 35 -22.44 -29.45 -20.61
C LYS A 35 -22.13 -29.98 -22.00
N ARG A 36 -22.00 -29.09 -22.99
CA ARG A 36 -21.38 -29.42 -24.26
C ARG A 36 -20.04 -29.89 -23.79
N ALA A 37 -19.83 -31.21 -23.84
CA ALA A 37 -18.57 -31.82 -23.51
C ALA A 37 -17.55 -30.96 -24.24
N ARG A 38 -16.78 -30.17 -23.48
CA ARG A 38 -15.73 -29.34 -24.09
C ARG A 38 -14.89 -30.35 -24.81
N GLY A 39 -14.86 -30.25 -26.14
CA GLY A 39 -14.24 -31.26 -26.99
C GLY A 39 -12.88 -31.55 -26.41
N VAL A 40 -12.68 -32.80 -25.99
CA VAL A 40 -11.37 -33.27 -25.52
C VAL A 40 -10.39 -32.87 -26.59
N SER A 41 -9.36 -32.11 -26.23
CA SER A 41 -8.29 -31.81 -27.18
C SER A 41 -7.68 -33.16 -27.53
N ARG A 42 -8.00 -33.65 -28.73
CA ARG A 42 -7.53 -34.97 -29.15
C ARG A 42 -6.02 -34.91 -29.11
N ALA A 43 -5.44 -35.78 -28.29
CA ALA A 43 -4.01 -35.98 -28.28
C ALA A 43 -3.58 -36.42 -29.68
N ILE A 44 -2.42 -35.95 -30.12
CA ILE A 44 -1.85 -36.21 -31.43
C ILE A 44 -0.55 -36.96 -31.19
N GLU A 45 -0.41 -38.15 -31.76
CA GLU A 45 0.87 -38.86 -31.77
C GLU A 45 1.79 -38.21 -32.81
N SER A 46 3.00 -37.83 -32.39
CA SER A 46 4.04 -37.36 -33.31
C SER A 46 4.66 -38.53 -34.08
N GLU A 47 5.44 -38.22 -35.12
CA GLU A 47 6.25 -39.22 -35.84
C GLU A 47 7.25 -39.95 -34.92
N SER A 48 7.63 -39.34 -33.80
CA SER A 48 8.49 -39.95 -32.77
C SER A 48 7.74 -40.83 -31.76
N GLY A 49 6.42 -40.98 -31.90
CA GLY A 49 5.56 -41.70 -30.95
C GLY A 49 5.26 -40.92 -29.65
N GLU A 50 5.61 -39.63 -29.59
CA GLU A 50 5.32 -38.77 -28.44
C GLU A 50 3.88 -38.25 -28.52
N VAL A 51 3.15 -38.35 -27.40
CA VAL A 51 1.76 -37.86 -27.31
C VAL A 51 1.77 -36.36 -27.04
N LEU A 52 1.34 -35.57 -28.01
CA LEU A 52 1.28 -34.11 -27.95
C LEU A 52 -0.15 -33.61 -27.81
N TYR A 53 -0.30 -32.45 -27.16
CA TYR A 53 -1.57 -31.78 -26.96
C TYR A 53 -1.55 -30.39 -27.61
N PRO A 54 -2.60 -30.00 -28.35
CA PRO A 54 -2.67 -28.68 -28.96
C PRO A 54 -2.99 -27.61 -27.92
N CYS A 55 -2.18 -26.56 -27.85
CA CYS A 55 -2.47 -25.40 -27.01
C CYS A 55 -3.48 -24.47 -27.68
N SER A 56 -4.61 -24.20 -27.04
CA SER A 56 -5.68 -23.35 -27.61
C SER A 56 -5.33 -21.87 -27.80
N ALA A 57 -4.25 -21.39 -27.16
CA ALA A 57 -3.78 -20.01 -27.29
C ALA A 57 -2.78 -19.79 -28.44
N CYS A 58 -1.76 -20.65 -28.56
CA CYS A 58 -0.73 -20.51 -29.61
C CYS A 58 -0.84 -21.51 -30.76
N ASN A 59 -1.82 -22.43 -30.71
CA ASN A 59 -2.05 -23.50 -31.68
C ASN A 59 -0.85 -24.44 -31.92
N LYS A 60 0.14 -24.45 -31.02
CA LYS A 60 1.29 -25.37 -31.07
C LYS A 60 0.98 -26.66 -30.32
N ASN A 61 1.40 -27.79 -30.88
CA ASN A 61 1.40 -29.08 -30.20
C ASN A 61 2.57 -29.13 -29.21
N ARG A 62 2.28 -29.51 -27.97
CA ARG A 62 3.26 -29.54 -26.87
C ARG A 62 3.11 -30.83 -26.07
N PRO A 63 4.18 -31.32 -25.42
CA PRO A 63 4.08 -32.47 -24.53
C PRO A 63 3.26 -32.11 -23.28
N ARG A 64 2.82 -33.14 -22.55
CA ARG A 64 1.90 -33.00 -21.41
C ARG A 64 2.46 -32.08 -20.32
N GLU A 65 3.77 -32.12 -20.11
CA GLU A 65 4.50 -31.36 -19.08
C GLU A 65 4.48 -29.85 -19.36
N ALA A 66 4.20 -29.46 -20.60
CA ALA A 66 4.05 -28.06 -20.99
C ALA A 66 2.68 -27.47 -20.58
N PHE A 67 1.82 -28.22 -19.89
CA PHE A 67 0.49 -27.78 -19.44
C PHE A 67 0.35 -27.88 -17.92
N HIS A 68 -0.46 -26.98 -17.33
CA HIS A 68 -0.81 -27.08 -15.92
C HIS A 68 -1.78 -28.24 -15.67
N LYS A 69 -1.61 -28.94 -14.54
CA LYS A 69 -2.56 -29.97 -14.08
C LYS A 69 -3.93 -29.34 -13.81
N ASP A 70 -5.00 -29.96 -14.29
CA ASP A 70 -6.38 -29.58 -14.03
C ASP A 70 -7.19 -30.80 -13.59
N LYS A 71 -7.44 -30.91 -12.29
CA LYS A 71 -8.19 -32.04 -11.71
C LYS A 71 -9.65 -32.11 -12.20
N ALA A 72 -10.19 -31.02 -12.73
CA ALA A 72 -11.55 -30.98 -13.25
C ALA A 72 -11.63 -31.37 -14.74
N GLY A 73 -10.51 -31.39 -15.46
CA GLY A 73 -10.44 -31.80 -16.86
C GLY A 73 -10.47 -33.33 -17.02
N LEU A 74 -11.08 -33.81 -18.11
CA LEU A 74 -11.15 -35.24 -18.42
C LEU A 74 -9.75 -35.86 -18.61
N ASP A 75 -8.83 -35.10 -19.18
CA ASP A 75 -7.44 -35.45 -19.45
C ASP A 75 -6.48 -35.04 -18.31
N GLY A 76 -6.98 -34.37 -17.28
CA GLY A 76 -6.19 -33.91 -16.14
C GLY A 76 -5.26 -32.73 -16.44
N ILE A 77 -5.39 -32.06 -17.59
CA ILE A 77 -4.54 -30.92 -18.00
C ILE A 77 -5.37 -29.72 -18.47
N ARG A 78 -4.79 -28.52 -18.43
CA ARG A 78 -5.40 -27.32 -19.04
C ARG A 78 -5.17 -27.28 -20.55
N TYR A 79 -6.12 -26.66 -21.27
CA TYR A 79 -6.04 -26.47 -22.73
C TYR A 79 -5.03 -25.40 -23.20
N VAL A 80 -4.49 -24.60 -22.28
CA VAL A 80 -3.51 -23.55 -22.55
C VAL A 80 -2.19 -23.94 -21.94
N CYS A 81 -1.11 -23.94 -22.73
CA CYS A 81 0.21 -24.30 -22.25
C CYS A 81 0.73 -23.28 -21.22
N ILE A 82 1.66 -23.70 -20.37
CA ILE A 82 2.26 -22.90 -19.29
C ILE A 82 2.83 -21.59 -19.82
N ALA A 83 3.50 -21.62 -20.97
CA ALA A 83 4.07 -20.43 -21.59
C ALA A 83 3.00 -19.39 -21.95
N CYS A 84 1.94 -19.80 -22.66
CA CYS A 84 0.84 -18.91 -23.02
C CYS A 84 0.04 -18.47 -21.79
N CYS A 85 -0.16 -19.33 -20.79
CA CYS A 85 -0.83 -18.96 -19.55
C CYS A 85 -0.02 -17.89 -18.78
N SER A 86 1.32 -18.01 -18.78
CA SER A 86 2.23 -17.03 -18.19
C SER A 86 2.17 -15.69 -18.94
N GLU A 87 2.20 -15.73 -20.27
CA GLU A 87 2.09 -14.54 -21.11
C GLU A 87 0.74 -13.85 -20.99
N GLN A 88 -0.37 -14.59 -21.09
CA GLN A 88 -1.71 -14.06 -20.84
C GLN A 88 -1.81 -13.45 -19.44
N GLY A 89 -1.27 -14.12 -18.42
CA GLY A 89 -1.22 -13.58 -17.06
C GLY A 89 -0.35 -12.33 -16.93
N LYS A 90 0.72 -12.18 -17.74
CA LYS A 90 1.47 -10.93 -17.84
C LYS A 90 0.60 -9.85 -18.47
N CYS A 91 0.10 -10.06 -19.69
CA CYS A 91 -0.75 -9.10 -20.41
C CYS A 91 -1.96 -8.67 -19.59
N GLU A 92 -2.68 -9.60 -18.96
CA GLU A 92 -3.84 -9.30 -18.12
C GLU A 92 -3.44 -8.39 -16.95
N ARG A 93 -2.33 -8.68 -16.25
CA ARG A 93 -1.79 -7.83 -15.17
C ARG A 93 -1.39 -6.43 -15.62
N GLU A 94 -1.20 -6.22 -16.91
CA GLU A 94 -0.93 -4.89 -17.47
C GLU A 94 -2.21 -4.12 -17.84
N THR A 95 -3.32 -4.82 -18.03
CA THR A 95 -4.62 -4.18 -18.27
C THR A 95 -5.18 -3.58 -16.97
N PRO A 96 -5.94 -2.47 -17.03
CA PRO A 96 -6.66 -1.93 -15.86
C PRO A 96 -7.49 -3.01 -15.13
N ARG A 97 -8.15 -3.88 -15.89
CA ARG A 97 -8.95 -5.00 -15.35
C ARG A 97 -8.12 -5.97 -14.52
N GLY A 98 -6.95 -6.40 -15.01
CA GLY A 98 -6.11 -7.33 -14.27
C GLY A 98 -5.41 -6.70 -13.07
N ILE A 99 -5.09 -5.39 -13.14
CA ILE A 99 -4.61 -4.62 -11.98
C ILE A 99 -5.69 -4.62 -10.90
N ILE A 100 -6.91 -4.18 -11.22
CA ILE A 100 -8.04 -4.16 -10.29
C ILE A 100 -8.30 -5.56 -9.73
N GLY A 101 -8.41 -6.57 -10.60
CA GLY A 101 -8.63 -7.95 -10.17
C GLY A 101 -7.55 -8.47 -9.21
N THR A 102 -6.30 -8.04 -9.39
CA THR A 102 -5.20 -8.38 -8.48
C THR A 102 -5.34 -7.66 -7.14
N LEU A 103 -5.68 -6.37 -7.13
CA LEU A 103 -5.95 -5.62 -5.90
C LEU A 103 -7.09 -6.25 -5.11
N CYS A 104 -8.19 -6.61 -5.77
CA CYS A 104 -9.34 -7.27 -5.14
C CYS A 104 -8.96 -8.62 -4.52
N ARG A 105 -8.24 -9.48 -5.27
CA ARG A 105 -7.76 -10.77 -4.74
C ARG A 105 -6.86 -10.59 -3.52
N ASN A 106 -5.96 -9.60 -3.55
CA ASN A 106 -5.09 -9.30 -2.41
C ASN A 106 -5.88 -8.80 -1.20
N ALA A 107 -6.87 -7.90 -1.40
CA ALA A 107 -7.74 -7.40 -0.33
C ALA A 107 -8.51 -8.55 0.34
N ILE A 108 -9.13 -9.43 -0.46
CA ILE A 108 -9.83 -10.62 0.03
C ILE A 108 -8.88 -11.55 0.80
N SER A 109 -7.70 -11.82 0.24
CA SER A 109 -6.70 -12.69 0.88
C SER A 109 -6.25 -12.13 2.24
N ASN A 110 -5.97 -10.82 2.29
CA ASN A 110 -5.57 -10.13 3.51
C ASN A 110 -6.70 -10.11 4.56
N SER A 111 -7.94 -9.89 4.12
CA SER A 111 -9.11 -9.94 5.01
C SER A 111 -9.27 -11.32 5.64
N LYS A 112 -9.12 -12.39 4.86
CA LYS A 112 -9.16 -13.78 5.35
C LYS A 112 -8.04 -14.06 6.35
N ALA A 113 -6.83 -13.57 6.08
CA ALA A 113 -5.69 -13.75 6.98
C ALA A 113 -5.93 -13.08 8.34
N ARG A 114 -6.50 -11.87 8.36
CA ARG A 114 -6.86 -11.14 9.59
C ARG A 114 -7.98 -11.83 10.37
N ALA A 115 -9.06 -12.22 9.68
CA ALA A 115 -10.17 -12.95 10.31
C ALA A 115 -9.69 -14.23 11.02
N LYS A 116 -8.74 -14.95 10.38
CA LYS A 116 -8.09 -16.12 10.97
C LYS A 116 -7.25 -15.77 12.22
N GLN A 117 -6.51 -14.65 12.20
CA GLN A 117 -5.71 -14.20 13.36
C GLN A 117 -6.58 -13.77 14.53
N GLU A 118 -7.75 -13.18 14.28
CA GLU A 118 -8.69 -12.74 15.31
C GLU A 118 -9.58 -13.85 15.87
N GLY A 119 -9.46 -15.09 15.37
CA GLY A 119 -10.36 -16.19 15.74
C GLY A 119 -11.81 -15.99 15.30
N LYS A 120 -12.07 -15.03 14.38
CA LYS A 120 -13.41 -14.70 13.89
C LYS A 120 -13.69 -15.45 12.60
N GLU A 121 -14.23 -16.67 12.71
CA GLU A 121 -14.55 -17.52 11.56
C GLU A 121 -15.74 -16.97 10.71
N LYS A 122 -16.58 -16.08 11.27
CA LYS A 122 -17.82 -15.60 10.65
C LYS A 122 -17.71 -14.36 9.73
N MET A 123 -16.55 -13.75 9.55
CA MET A 123 -16.43 -12.54 8.70
C MET A 123 -16.34 -12.82 7.19
N ARG A 124 -16.93 -13.93 6.71
CA ARG A 124 -16.74 -14.47 5.36
C ARG A 124 -17.59 -13.83 4.25
N GLU A 125 -18.65 -13.09 4.58
CA GLU A 125 -19.75 -12.83 3.62
C GLU A 125 -19.93 -11.39 3.14
N GLN A 126 -19.11 -10.43 3.59
CA GLN A 126 -19.26 -9.03 3.17
C GLN A 126 -17.98 -8.55 2.49
N CYS A 127 -17.80 -8.94 1.23
CA CYS A 127 -16.78 -8.37 0.37
C CYS A 127 -17.33 -8.17 -1.04
N GLU A 128 -18.10 -7.12 -1.20
CA GLU A 128 -18.50 -6.57 -2.50
C GLU A 128 -17.52 -5.42 -2.83
N ILE A 129 -17.21 -5.23 -4.11
CA ILE A 129 -16.33 -4.14 -4.58
C ILE A 129 -17.08 -3.35 -5.66
N PRO A 130 -17.12 -2.00 -5.62
CA PRO A 130 -18.00 -1.21 -6.47
C PRO A 130 -17.40 -0.93 -7.84
N GLY A 131 -18.30 -0.65 -8.79
CA GLY A 131 -17.99 -0.03 -10.08
C GLY A 131 -17.72 1.48 -9.95
N THR A 132 -17.21 2.04 -11.05
CA THR A 132 -16.75 3.43 -11.31
C THR A 132 -15.41 3.84 -10.65
N ILE A 133 -14.32 3.30 -11.22
CA ILE A 133 -12.90 3.69 -11.01
C ILE A 133 -12.47 4.84 -11.97
N GLU A 134 -13.43 5.41 -12.70
CA GLU A 134 -13.23 6.11 -13.98
C GLU A 134 -12.50 7.46 -13.87
N GLU A 135 -12.55 8.14 -12.73
CA GLU A 135 -11.97 9.49 -12.60
C GLU A 135 -10.46 9.49 -12.28
N GLN A 136 -9.85 8.32 -12.03
CA GLN A 136 -8.46 8.24 -11.55
C GLN A 136 -7.49 7.54 -12.53
N ILE A 137 -7.92 7.32 -13.78
CA ILE A 137 -7.19 6.52 -14.79
C ILE A 137 -5.87 7.13 -15.31
N PRO A 138 -5.69 8.46 -15.47
CA PRO A 138 -4.45 9.01 -16.04
C PRO A 138 -3.19 8.68 -15.21
N TRP A 139 -3.33 8.48 -13.90
CA TRP A 139 -2.25 8.18 -12.95
C TRP A 139 -1.82 6.70 -12.95
N ILE A 140 -2.62 5.81 -13.57
CA ILE A 140 -2.44 4.34 -13.53
C ILE A 140 -1.23 3.85 -14.35
N LYS A 141 -0.66 4.70 -15.24
CA LYS A 141 0.52 4.32 -16.04
C LYS A 141 1.72 3.91 -15.18
N ASN A 142 1.82 4.41 -13.94
CA ASN A 142 2.77 3.91 -12.95
C ASN A 142 2.12 2.77 -12.12
N LYS A 143 2.03 1.58 -12.74
CA LYS A 143 1.37 0.34 -12.26
C LYS A 143 1.64 -0.05 -10.79
N ALA A 144 2.71 0.47 -10.17
CA ALA A 144 3.16 0.14 -8.82
C ALA A 144 2.47 0.95 -7.70
N ALA A 145 1.67 1.97 -8.03
CA ALA A 145 1.33 3.02 -7.10
C ALA A 145 -0.14 3.05 -6.66
N ILE A 146 -0.96 2.02 -6.86
CA ILE A 146 -2.38 2.04 -6.41
C ILE A 146 -2.66 0.89 -5.43
N SER A 147 -3.48 1.16 -4.43
CA SER A 147 -3.95 0.20 -3.44
C SER A 147 -5.43 0.41 -3.13
N ILE A 148 -6.07 -0.61 -2.54
CA ILE A 148 -7.41 -0.50 -1.98
C ILE A 148 -7.27 -0.23 -0.49
N GLU A 149 -7.83 0.89 -0.04
CA GLU A 149 -7.88 1.28 1.37
C GLU A 149 -9.32 1.25 1.88
N ARG A 150 -9.46 0.95 3.18
CA ARG A 150 -10.74 1.00 3.88
C ARG A 150 -10.94 2.39 4.48
N ARG A 151 -12.14 2.98 4.31
CA ARG A 151 -12.51 4.26 4.93
C ARG A 151 -12.59 4.13 6.44
N ASN A 152 -13.11 3.01 6.92
CA ASN A 152 -13.14 2.60 8.32
C ASN A 152 -12.45 1.25 8.50
N GLU A 153 -11.37 1.21 9.30
CA GLU A 153 -10.59 -0.01 9.51
C GLU A 153 -11.33 -1.10 10.30
N SER A 154 -12.37 -0.75 11.06
CA SER A 154 -13.19 -1.70 11.83
C SER A 154 -14.21 -2.45 10.96
N ILE A 155 -14.49 -1.95 9.77
CA ILE A 155 -15.37 -2.59 8.79
C ILE A 155 -14.50 -3.34 7.76
N GLY A 156 -15.05 -4.42 7.19
CA GLY A 156 -14.41 -5.18 6.11
C GLY A 156 -14.23 -4.36 4.83
N TYR A 157 -13.70 -4.99 3.79
CA TYR A 157 -13.70 -4.38 2.45
C TYR A 157 -15.11 -4.50 1.86
N THR A 158 -15.86 -3.40 1.81
CA THR A 158 -17.20 -3.32 1.18
C THR A 158 -17.24 -2.16 0.20
N ASP A 159 -18.29 -2.09 -0.62
CA ASP A 159 -18.50 -1.01 -1.60
C ASP A 159 -18.39 0.37 -0.96
N ASP A 160 -19.17 0.61 0.10
CA ASP A 160 -19.21 1.91 0.77
C ASP A 160 -18.00 2.18 1.66
N ASN A 161 -17.25 1.14 2.02
CA ASN A 161 -16.10 1.24 2.92
C ASN A 161 -14.76 1.17 2.20
N THR A 162 -14.70 1.09 0.87
CA THR A 162 -13.42 1.03 0.15
C THR A 162 -13.19 2.24 -0.73
N ARG A 163 -11.91 2.52 -0.99
CA ARG A 163 -11.47 3.51 -1.98
C ARG A 163 -10.14 3.09 -2.59
N LEU A 164 -9.90 3.51 -3.82
CA LEU A 164 -8.55 3.46 -4.40
C LEU A 164 -7.73 4.62 -3.85
N ILE A 165 -6.50 4.32 -3.47
CA ILE A 165 -5.51 5.31 -3.06
C ILE A 165 -4.20 5.06 -3.76
N ILE A 166 -3.36 6.09 -3.81
CA ILE A 166 -1.96 5.87 -4.19
C ILE A 166 -1.29 5.07 -3.05
N ARG A 167 -0.62 3.98 -3.40
CA ARG A 167 0.02 3.03 -2.46
C ARG A 167 0.99 3.72 -1.51
N ASP A 168 1.62 4.80 -1.95
CA ASP A 168 2.53 5.61 -1.14
C ASP A 168 1.85 6.29 0.06
N PHE A 169 0.54 6.53 -0.03
CA PHE A 169 -0.29 7.04 1.05
C PHE A 169 -0.90 5.92 1.91
N GLN A 170 -0.69 4.65 1.55
CA GLN A 170 -1.16 3.53 2.35
C GLN A 170 -0.27 3.36 3.57
N CYS A 171 -0.75 3.80 4.72
CA CYS A 171 -0.04 3.63 5.98
C CYS A 171 -0.43 2.29 6.59
N GLY A 172 0.56 1.41 6.73
CA GLY A 172 0.37 0.10 7.37
C GLY A 172 0.27 0.25 8.88
N THR A 173 -0.75 0.95 9.39
CA THR A 173 -0.99 0.94 10.83
C THR A 173 -1.68 -0.34 11.24
N THR A 174 -1.11 -0.99 12.24
CA THR A 174 -1.76 -2.09 12.95
C THR A 174 -2.92 -1.49 13.75
N PRO A 175 -4.16 -1.98 13.57
CA PRO A 175 -5.27 -1.61 14.46
C PRO A 175 -4.86 -1.89 15.91
N GLY A 176 -5.04 -0.92 16.81
CA GLY A 176 -4.80 -1.09 18.25
C GLY A 176 -3.50 -0.49 18.81
N GLN A 177 -2.68 0.20 18.01
CA GLN A 177 -1.51 0.96 18.52
C GLN A 177 -1.80 2.43 18.84
N GLY A 178 -3.08 2.82 18.87
CA GLY A 178 -3.47 4.14 19.36
C GLY A 178 -3.16 4.28 20.84
N ASP A 179 -2.69 5.45 21.26
CA ASP A 179 -2.60 5.82 22.67
C ASP A 179 -3.97 5.54 23.32
N ALA A 180 -3.98 4.72 24.38
CA ALA A 180 -5.18 4.37 25.12
C ALA A 180 -5.79 5.67 25.68
N GLY A 181 -6.79 6.22 24.98
CA GLY A 181 -7.41 7.51 25.31
C GLY A 181 -7.78 8.39 24.12
N VAL A 182 -7.29 8.08 22.91
CA VAL A 182 -7.74 8.83 21.71
C VAL A 182 -9.09 8.28 21.24
N VAL A 183 -10.09 9.16 21.22
CA VAL A 183 -11.48 8.89 20.80
C VAL A 183 -11.51 8.12 19.47
N GLN A 184 -12.26 7.02 19.44
CA GLN A 184 -12.57 6.25 18.23
C GLN A 184 -13.20 7.19 17.19
N GLY A 185 -12.46 7.55 16.14
CA GLY A 185 -12.96 8.41 15.06
C GLY A 185 -11.88 9.28 14.41
N THR A 186 -10.80 9.59 15.13
CA THR A 186 -9.59 10.11 14.48
C THR A 186 -8.77 8.91 14.01
N GLY A 187 -8.59 8.77 12.69
CA GLY A 187 -7.75 7.71 12.13
C GLY A 187 -6.38 7.67 12.81
N THR A 188 -5.68 6.55 12.71
CA THR A 188 -4.32 6.47 13.26
C THR A 188 -3.50 7.66 12.77
N ALA A 189 -2.70 8.27 13.65
CA ALA A 189 -2.01 9.53 13.34
C ALA A 189 -1.17 9.47 12.05
N ALA A 190 -0.83 8.28 11.56
CA ALA A 190 -0.09 8.09 10.32
C ALA A 190 -0.95 8.01 9.05
N GLN A 191 -2.27 7.81 9.10
CA GLN A 191 -3.07 7.62 7.88
C GLN A 191 -3.29 8.93 7.12
N TRP A 192 -3.12 8.89 5.79
CA TRP A 192 -3.42 10.02 4.94
C TRP A 192 -4.93 10.16 4.72
N THR A 193 -5.46 11.32 5.10
CA THR A 193 -6.82 11.74 4.74
C THR A 193 -6.75 12.82 3.65
N PRO A 194 -7.82 13.01 2.85
CA PRO A 194 -7.89 14.14 1.92
C PRO A 194 -7.66 15.49 2.63
N GLN A 195 -8.15 15.62 3.85
CA GLN A 195 -7.97 16.81 4.69
C GLN A 195 -6.49 17.01 5.05
N LYS A 196 -5.78 15.96 5.51
CA LYS A 196 -4.34 16.04 5.77
C LYS A 196 -3.55 16.38 4.51
N PHE A 197 -3.91 15.78 3.38
CA PHE A 197 -3.24 16.03 2.11
C PHE A 197 -3.39 17.50 1.69
N ALA A 198 -4.60 18.06 1.79
CA ALA A 198 -4.87 19.47 1.55
C ALA A 198 -4.12 20.38 2.53
N LEU A 199 -4.13 20.02 3.81
CA LEU A 199 -3.43 20.78 4.87
C LEU A 199 -1.92 20.84 4.63
N VAL A 200 -1.28 19.77 4.13
CA VAL A 200 0.15 19.83 3.76
C VAL A 200 0.40 20.87 2.66
N ARG A 201 -0.48 20.96 1.66
CA ARG A 201 -0.38 21.97 0.60
C ARG A 201 -0.47 23.38 1.17
N GLU A 202 -1.46 23.63 2.01
CA GLU A 202 -1.66 24.92 2.66
C GLU A 202 -0.45 25.32 3.52
N ILE A 203 0.04 24.39 4.35
CA ILE A 203 1.22 24.62 5.20
C ILE A 203 2.47 24.95 4.39
N ARG A 204 2.66 24.35 3.21
CA ARG A 204 3.79 24.65 2.33
C ARG A 204 3.68 26.01 1.67
N GLN A 205 2.47 26.46 1.39
CA GLN A 205 2.20 27.77 0.77
C GLN A 205 2.20 28.90 1.81
N SER A 206 1.91 28.59 3.07
CA SER A 206 1.94 29.56 4.15
C SER A 206 3.36 30.01 4.46
N LYS A 207 3.53 31.32 4.67
CA LYS A 207 4.76 31.92 5.20
C LYS A 207 4.86 31.75 6.72
N GLU A 208 3.75 31.52 7.40
CA GLU A 208 3.73 31.37 8.85
C GLU A 208 4.27 30.01 9.28
N VAL A 209 5.20 30.05 10.24
CA VAL A 209 5.93 28.88 10.70
C VAL A 209 5.61 28.68 12.18
N HIS A 210 4.64 27.83 12.47
CA HIS A 210 4.39 27.39 13.85
C HIS A 210 5.12 26.08 14.12
N THR A 211 6.40 26.19 14.47
CA THR A 211 7.20 25.08 15.00
C THR A 211 7.30 25.18 16.52
N LEU A 212 7.49 24.05 17.18
CA LEU A 212 7.77 24.04 18.61
C LEU A 212 9.03 24.86 18.93
N PRO A 213 9.07 25.58 20.07
CA PRO A 213 10.25 26.31 20.49
C PRO A 213 11.47 25.38 20.63
N VAL A 214 12.63 25.85 20.17
CA VAL A 214 13.86 25.06 20.16
C VAL A 214 14.35 24.75 21.58
N ASP A 215 14.18 25.69 22.51
CA ASP A 215 14.52 25.56 23.93
C ASP A 215 13.70 24.45 24.60
N LEU A 216 12.46 24.23 24.18
CA LEU A 216 11.64 23.11 24.67
C LEU A 216 12.27 21.76 24.28
N TRP A 217 12.78 21.63 23.06
CA TRP A 217 13.49 20.43 22.60
C TRP A 217 14.79 20.21 23.37
N GLU A 218 15.54 21.28 23.62
CA GLU A 218 16.77 21.20 24.41
C GLU A 218 16.50 20.70 25.84
N ARG A 219 15.54 21.31 26.56
CA ARG A 219 15.15 20.85 27.89
C ARG A 219 14.67 19.41 27.90
N ALA A 220 13.80 19.05 26.96
CA ALA A 220 13.26 17.69 26.81
C ALA A 220 14.33 16.63 26.48
N SER A 221 15.52 17.02 26.02
CA SER A 221 16.62 16.08 25.74
C SER A 221 17.52 15.78 26.94
N GLN A 222 17.53 16.66 27.94
CA GLN A 222 18.38 16.56 29.15
C GLN A 222 17.72 15.69 30.21
N PRO A 223 18.43 14.86 31.00
CA PRO A 223 17.81 14.10 32.09
C PRO A 223 16.98 14.99 33.03
N GLN A 224 15.79 14.54 33.41
CA GLN A 224 14.95 15.27 34.36
C GLN A 224 15.53 15.15 35.77
N ALA A 225 15.78 16.28 36.43
CA ALA A 225 16.20 16.27 37.82
C ALA A 225 15.03 15.82 38.73
N PRO A 226 15.28 15.02 39.77
CA PRO A 226 14.25 14.70 40.74
C PRO A 226 13.64 15.98 41.32
N GLY A 227 12.31 16.12 41.22
CA GLY A 227 11.58 17.27 41.77
C GLY A 227 11.51 18.53 40.89
N SER A 228 12.12 18.55 39.70
CA SER A 228 11.89 19.66 38.76
C SER A 228 10.52 19.54 38.10
N GLY A 229 9.66 20.54 38.30
CA GLY A 229 8.39 20.63 37.57
C GLY A 229 8.64 20.88 36.08
N SER A 230 8.31 19.90 35.25
CA SER A 230 8.27 20.02 33.79
C SER A 230 6.85 20.34 33.33
N SER A 231 6.72 20.97 32.17
CA SER A 231 5.41 21.11 31.54
C SER A 231 4.97 19.77 30.94
N LEU A 232 3.65 19.56 30.84
CA LEU A 232 3.08 18.37 30.18
C LEU A 232 3.60 18.19 28.74
N GLU A 233 3.85 19.29 28.03
CA GLU A 233 4.37 19.27 26.67
C GLU A 233 5.85 18.85 26.62
N GLU A 234 6.66 19.33 27.55
CA GLU A 234 8.06 18.91 27.69
C GLU A 234 8.18 17.41 27.98
N ASP A 235 7.33 16.91 28.89
CA ASP A 235 7.28 15.48 29.23
C ASP A 235 6.85 14.63 28.04
N ALA A 236 5.83 15.06 27.30
CA ALA A 236 5.39 14.38 26.09
C ALA A 236 6.51 14.33 25.04
N LEU A 237 7.25 15.43 24.85
CA LEU A 237 8.38 15.48 23.93
C LEU A 237 9.52 14.56 24.36
N ARG A 238 9.87 14.57 25.65
CA ARG A 238 10.88 13.68 26.24
C ARG A 238 10.55 12.20 26.05
N GLN A 239 9.31 11.83 26.33
CA GLN A 239 8.81 10.47 26.10
C GLN A 239 8.90 10.11 24.61
N ARG A 240 8.51 11.02 23.72
CA ARG A 240 8.54 10.81 22.27
C ARG A 240 9.95 10.62 21.72
N LEU A 241 10.91 11.45 22.16
CA LEU A 241 12.32 11.31 21.80
C LEU A 241 12.90 9.97 22.23
N THR A 242 12.63 9.57 23.48
CA THR A 242 13.05 8.28 24.03
C THR A 242 12.44 7.12 23.24
N TRP A 243 11.15 7.20 22.93
CA TRP A 243 10.43 6.21 22.16
C TRP A 243 10.98 6.08 20.73
N ALA A 244 11.32 7.20 20.08
CA ALA A 244 11.90 7.21 18.75
C ALA A 244 13.24 6.47 18.70
N ILE A 245 14.13 6.69 19.67
CA ILE A 245 15.41 5.98 19.78
C ILE A 245 15.20 4.49 20.06
N ARG A 246 14.28 4.16 20.98
CA ARG A 246 13.91 2.77 21.27
C ARG A 246 13.41 2.04 20.02
N ASN A 247 12.57 2.69 19.23
CA ASN A 247 12.07 2.13 17.97
C ASN A 247 13.19 1.96 16.94
N ALA A 248 14.09 2.93 16.79
CA ALA A 248 15.25 2.81 15.92
C ALA A 248 16.11 1.59 16.28
N ARG A 249 16.35 1.37 17.59
CA ARG A 249 17.07 0.19 18.10
C ARG A 249 16.32 -1.11 17.82
N GLY A 250 15.03 -1.16 18.12
CA GLY A 250 14.17 -2.32 17.86
C GLY A 250 14.14 -2.69 16.37
N HIS A 251 14.01 -1.69 15.50
CA HIS A 251 14.00 -1.88 14.05
C HIS A 251 15.33 -2.44 13.54
N THR A 252 16.45 -1.86 13.99
CA THR A 252 17.81 -2.32 13.61
C THR A 252 18.04 -3.76 14.08
N LYS A 253 17.63 -4.10 15.30
CA LYS A 253 17.71 -5.47 15.83
C LYS A 253 16.88 -6.44 14.99
N ARG A 254 15.66 -6.05 14.57
CA ARG A 254 14.81 -6.89 13.71
C ARG A 254 15.46 -7.12 12.34
N LEU A 255 15.97 -6.07 11.71
CA LEU A 255 16.66 -6.19 10.41
C LEU A 255 17.91 -7.06 10.51
N ASN A 256 18.71 -6.91 11.57
CA ASN A 256 19.92 -7.72 11.79
C ASN A 256 19.64 -9.20 12.04
N ARG A 257 18.40 -9.58 12.36
CA ARG A 257 17.99 -10.99 12.45
C ARG A 257 17.68 -11.60 11.08
N THR A 258 17.21 -10.78 10.12
CA THR A 258 16.74 -11.26 8.82
C THR A 258 17.71 -10.97 7.68
N ALA A 259 18.61 -9.99 7.84
CA ALA A 259 19.51 -9.55 6.79
C ALA A 259 20.79 -10.38 6.75
N THR A 260 21.22 -10.74 5.54
CA THR A 260 22.52 -11.36 5.29
C THR A 260 23.67 -10.45 5.75
N ASN A 261 23.50 -9.13 5.59
CA ASN A 261 24.42 -8.11 6.07
C ASN A 261 23.85 -7.40 7.30
N LYS A 262 24.56 -7.49 8.43
CA LYS A 262 24.18 -6.80 9.65
C LYS A 262 24.37 -5.29 9.47
N LEU A 263 23.31 -4.53 9.75
CA LEU A 263 23.38 -3.08 9.85
C LEU A 263 24.22 -2.66 11.06
N CYS A 264 24.87 -1.50 10.93
CA CYS A 264 25.57 -0.84 12.02
C CYS A 264 24.65 -0.62 13.24
N PRO A 265 25.19 -0.68 14.47
CA PRO A 265 24.48 -0.29 15.67
C PRO A 265 23.87 1.12 15.57
N VAL A 266 22.79 1.35 16.33
CA VAL A 266 22.17 2.67 16.45
C VAL A 266 23.07 3.55 17.32
N THR A 267 23.64 4.61 16.72
CA THR A 267 24.56 5.54 17.40
C THR A 267 23.98 6.93 17.64
N ILE A 268 22.71 7.16 17.28
CA ILE A 268 22.00 8.40 17.57
C ILE A 268 21.42 8.40 19.01
N ASP A 269 21.34 9.57 19.61
CA ASP A 269 20.75 9.85 20.93
C ASP A 269 19.76 11.03 20.87
N THR A 270 19.22 11.45 22.02
CA THR A 270 18.23 12.53 22.09
C THR A 270 18.83 13.87 21.68
N ALA A 271 20.08 14.15 22.10
CA ALA A 271 20.80 15.37 21.75
C ALA A 271 21.01 15.49 20.22
N PHE A 272 21.34 14.39 19.55
CA PHE A 272 21.42 14.35 18.09
C PHE A 272 20.07 14.67 17.42
N LEU A 273 18.96 14.14 17.95
CA LEU A 273 17.63 14.45 17.40
C LEU A 273 17.25 15.93 17.57
N VAL A 274 17.60 16.57 18.69
CA VAL A 274 17.42 18.02 18.88
C VAL A 274 18.27 18.81 17.89
N LYS A 275 19.56 18.45 17.74
CA LYS A 275 20.43 19.07 16.74
C LYS A 275 19.81 18.97 15.34
N ARG A 276 19.29 17.80 14.98
CA ARG A 276 18.62 17.56 13.69
C ARG A 276 17.34 18.38 13.54
N PHE A 277 16.54 18.52 14.59
CA PHE A 277 15.34 19.38 14.59
C PHE A 277 15.71 20.84 14.28
N LYS A 278 16.77 21.37 14.92
CA LYS A 278 17.27 22.72 14.64
C LYS A 278 17.77 22.88 13.20
N GLU A 279 18.59 21.95 12.73
CA GLU A 279 19.11 21.94 11.34
C GLU A 279 17.98 21.92 10.30
N GLN A 280 16.86 21.29 10.62
CA GLN A 280 15.68 21.22 9.76
C GLN A 280 14.68 22.38 9.98
N GLY A 281 15.02 23.36 10.82
CA GLY A 281 14.11 24.47 11.15
C GLY A 281 12.78 24.01 11.73
N GLY A 282 12.79 22.92 12.50
CA GLY A 282 11.60 22.33 13.12
C GLY A 282 10.60 21.67 12.17
N ARG A 283 11.00 21.41 10.92
CA ARG A 283 10.13 20.91 9.84
C ARG A 283 10.52 19.52 9.36
N CYS A 284 9.55 18.82 8.79
CA CYS A 284 9.74 17.55 8.10
C CYS A 284 10.71 17.71 6.92
N GLN A 285 11.69 16.80 6.84
CA GLN A 285 12.72 16.82 5.78
C GLN A 285 12.15 16.78 4.36
N TYR A 286 11.00 16.11 4.17
CA TYR A 286 10.42 15.87 2.86
C TYR A 286 9.26 16.81 2.55
N THR A 287 8.32 16.95 3.49
CA THR A 287 7.07 17.68 3.25
C THR A 287 7.15 19.15 3.65
N GLY A 288 8.16 19.56 4.41
CA GLY A 288 8.25 20.90 4.98
C GLY A 288 7.26 21.19 6.10
N VAL A 289 6.38 20.23 6.46
CA VAL A 289 5.37 20.41 7.51
C VAL A 289 6.02 20.54 8.89
N PRO A 290 5.59 21.47 9.76
CA PRO A 290 6.08 21.55 11.14
C PRO A 290 5.91 20.25 11.90
N LEU A 291 6.97 19.83 12.58
CA LEU A 291 6.98 18.61 13.36
C LEU A 291 6.29 18.84 14.70
N LYS A 292 5.35 17.97 15.06
CA LYS A 292 4.65 18.02 16.34
C LYS A 292 4.99 16.82 17.22
N VAL A 293 4.77 17.00 18.52
CA VAL A 293 4.85 15.92 19.52
C VAL A 293 3.53 15.14 19.53
N ASN A 294 2.42 15.88 19.60
CA ASN A 294 1.05 15.38 19.66
C ASN A 294 0.20 15.92 18.51
N GLY A 295 -0.95 15.29 18.26
CA GLY A 295 -1.85 15.66 17.18
C GLY A 295 -1.43 15.10 15.81
N ASP A 296 -1.75 15.84 14.75
CA ASP A 296 -1.36 15.52 13.38
C ASP A 296 0.13 15.78 13.14
N PHE A 297 0.73 15.05 12.20
CA PHE A 297 2.13 15.26 11.80
C PHE A 297 3.13 15.04 12.94
N LYS A 298 2.87 14.02 13.78
CA LYS A 298 3.83 13.57 14.81
C LYS A 298 5.16 13.24 14.14
N PHE A 299 6.28 13.64 14.74
CA PHE A 299 7.58 13.31 14.16
C PHE A 299 7.94 11.83 14.33
N SER A 300 8.77 11.34 13.41
CA SER A 300 9.43 10.04 13.40
C SER A 300 10.86 10.19 12.89
N VAL A 301 11.68 9.18 13.14
CA VAL A 301 13.09 9.12 12.70
C VAL A 301 13.17 8.24 11.45
N GLU A 302 13.62 8.83 10.35
CA GLU A 302 13.78 8.16 9.05
C GLU A 302 15.25 8.06 8.65
N ARG A 303 15.58 7.04 7.85
CA ARG A 303 16.92 6.87 7.30
C ARG A 303 17.00 7.36 5.86
N TYR A 304 18.05 8.09 5.51
CA TYR A 304 18.30 8.46 4.11
C TYR A 304 18.62 7.22 3.27
N ASP A 305 19.43 6.31 3.79
CA ASP A 305 19.73 5.01 3.20
C ASP A 305 19.31 3.88 4.15
N ASN A 306 18.50 2.94 3.63
CA ASN A 306 18.03 1.78 4.37
C ASN A 306 19.08 0.67 4.51
N ALA A 307 20.14 0.69 3.71
CA ALA A 307 21.29 -0.21 3.85
C ALA A 307 22.25 0.22 4.97
N VAL A 308 22.08 1.44 5.50
CA VAL A 308 22.90 1.99 6.58
C VAL A 308 22.04 2.09 7.84
N GLY A 309 22.62 1.81 9.01
CA GLY A 309 21.92 1.93 10.30
C GLY A 309 21.53 3.37 10.66
N TYR A 310 20.91 3.55 11.84
CA TYR A 310 20.62 4.88 12.39
C TYR A 310 21.90 5.48 12.98
N ARG A 311 22.61 6.26 12.17
CA ARG A 311 23.83 6.97 12.57
C ARG A 311 23.77 8.44 12.14
N PRO A 312 24.54 9.34 12.77
CA PRO A 312 24.72 10.70 12.28
C PRO A 312 25.04 10.72 10.77
N GLY A 313 24.39 11.63 10.03
CA GLY A 313 24.51 11.74 8.58
C GLY A 313 23.60 10.81 7.75
N ASN A 314 23.04 9.75 8.34
CA ASN A 314 22.08 8.87 7.66
C ASN A 314 20.64 9.02 8.19
N VAL A 315 20.36 10.03 9.00
CA VAL A 315 19.08 10.17 9.71
C VAL A 315 18.50 11.57 9.52
N CYS A 316 17.18 11.63 9.34
CA CYS A 316 16.39 12.86 9.35
C CYS A 316 15.09 12.69 10.14
N LEU A 317 14.50 13.81 10.53
CA LEU A 317 13.17 13.88 11.12
C LEU A 317 12.11 14.07 10.04
N VAL A 318 11.07 13.26 10.10
CA VAL A 318 9.94 13.30 9.17
C VAL A 318 8.63 13.19 9.93
N ILE A 319 7.50 13.50 9.29
CA ILE A 319 6.19 13.17 9.84
C ILE A 319 5.92 11.66 9.73
N MET A 320 5.18 11.09 10.66
CA MET A 320 4.86 9.65 10.65
C MET A 320 4.20 9.20 9.34
N GLU A 321 3.40 10.07 8.73
CA GLU A 321 2.65 9.81 7.50
C GLU A 321 3.56 9.49 6.28
N VAL A 322 4.82 9.94 6.30
CA VAL A 322 5.80 9.63 5.23
C VAL A 322 6.84 8.60 5.65
N ASN A 323 6.79 8.10 6.89
CA ASN A 323 7.65 7.02 7.37
C ASN A 323 6.90 5.69 7.23
N THR A 324 6.74 5.23 5.98
CA THR A 324 5.98 4.03 5.66
C THR A 324 6.89 2.92 5.13
N ALA A 325 6.61 1.67 5.49
CA ALA A 325 7.39 0.52 5.02
C ALA A 325 7.20 0.23 3.52
N CYS A 326 6.11 0.73 2.93
CA CYS A 326 5.70 0.45 1.56
C CYS A 326 6.32 1.41 0.52
N ALA A 327 6.84 2.56 0.97
CA ALA A 327 7.30 3.64 0.11
C ALA A 327 8.46 4.41 0.72
N LYS A 328 9.56 4.55 -0.02
CA LYS A 328 10.63 5.48 0.34
C LYS A 328 10.24 6.88 -0.13
N TRP A 329 10.21 7.81 0.81
CA TRP A 329 9.97 9.22 0.53
C TRP A 329 11.26 9.98 0.29
N SER A 330 11.18 11.01 -0.53
CA SER A 330 12.26 11.96 -0.82
C SER A 330 11.64 13.35 -0.99
N LYS A 331 12.47 14.39 -0.95
CA LYS A 331 12.00 15.75 -1.21
C LYS A 331 11.38 15.88 -2.61
N ALA A 332 12.09 15.42 -3.64
CA ALA A 332 11.57 15.41 -5.01
C ALA A 332 10.21 14.69 -5.13
N LYS A 333 10.03 13.56 -4.44
CA LYS A 333 8.74 12.85 -4.44
C LYS A 333 7.64 13.65 -3.75
N ALA A 334 7.93 14.30 -2.63
CA ALA A 334 6.97 15.19 -1.99
C ALA A 334 6.62 16.39 -2.89
N ASP A 335 7.63 16.96 -3.55
CA ASP A 335 7.45 18.11 -4.44
C ASP A 335 6.58 17.75 -5.67
N MET A 336 6.64 16.49 -6.14
CA MET A 336 5.71 16.00 -7.17
C MET A 336 4.23 16.05 -6.74
N TYR A 337 3.93 15.91 -5.45
CA TYR A 337 2.55 15.90 -4.94
C TYR A 337 2.06 17.28 -4.49
N TRP A 338 2.94 18.07 -3.89
CA TRP A 338 2.56 19.34 -3.25
C TRP A 338 3.23 20.58 -3.84
N GLY A 339 4.08 20.43 -4.85
CA GLY A 339 4.92 21.51 -5.35
C GLY A 339 6.17 21.75 -4.48
N PRO A 340 7.11 22.59 -4.96
CA PRO A 340 8.34 22.93 -4.24
C PRO A 340 8.11 23.60 -2.88
#